data_AF-A0A5K1CDW0-F1
#
_entry.id   AF-A0A5K1CDW0-F1
#
_cell.length_a   1.000
_cell.length_b   1.000
_cell.length_c   1.000
_cell.angle_alpha   90.00
_cell.angle_beta   90.00
_cell.angle_gamma   90.00
#
_symmetry.space_group_name_H-M   'P 1'
#
loop_
_entity.id
_entity.type
_entity.pdbx_description
1 polymer ?
#
loop_
_entity_poly.entity_id
_entity_poly.type
_entity_poly.pdbx_seq_one_letter_code
_entity_poly.pdbx_strand_id
1 'polypeptide(L)'
;VFLKVSLVVTDAQMGSYPKIWILMWFSALLRVFLIGYGEWQDKHMDVHYTDIDYLVFSDAASLVAAGKSPFGRSTYRYSPLLAIILVPNTYLHPLWGKLIFSSA
;
A
#
# COMPACT_ATOMS: atom_id res chain seq x y z
N VAL A 1 -14.28 -39.16 -26.85
CA VAL A 1 -12.93 -39.69 -26.50
C VAL A 1 -11.87 -38.61 -26.58
N PHE A 2 -11.74 -37.88 -27.70
CA PHE A 2 -10.75 -36.80 -27.89
C PHE A 2 -10.79 -35.67 -26.83
N LEU A 3 -11.99 -35.20 -26.45
CA LEU A 3 -12.17 -34.16 -25.41
C LEU A 3 -11.69 -34.60 -24.00
N LYS A 4 -11.80 -35.89 -23.69
CA LYS A 4 -11.39 -36.44 -22.38
C LYS A 4 -9.87 -36.59 -22.30
N VAL A 5 -9.22 -36.85 -23.44
CA VAL A 5 -7.76 -36.91 -23.56
C VAL A 5 -7.15 -35.51 -23.45
N SER A 6 -7.73 -34.48 -24.07
CA SER A 6 -7.24 -33.10 -23.91
C SER A 6 -7.35 -32.59 -22.47
N LEU A 7 -8.43 -32.90 -21.74
CA LEU A 7 -8.55 -32.52 -20.34
C LEU A 7 -7.51 -33.22 -19.45
N VAL A 8 -7.32 -34.54 -19.63
CA VAL A 8 -6.31 -35.31 -18.89
C VAL A 8 -4.88 -34.85 -19.19
N VAL A 9 -4.58 -34.47 -20.45
CA VAL A 9 -3.27 -33.93 -20.82
C VAL A 9 -3.07 -32.52 -20.24
N THR A 10 -4.11 -31.69 -20.18
CA THR A 10 -4.05 -30.38 -19.53
C THR A 10 -3.80 -30.51 -18.02
N ASP A 11 -4.46 -31.46 -17.36
CA ASP A 11 -4.25 -31.76 -15.94
C ASP A 11 -2.83 -32.31 -15.67
N ALA A 12 -2.27 -33.09 -16.60
CA ALA A 12 -0.90 -33.61 -16.51
C ALA A 12 0.19 -32.55 -16.81
N GLN A 13 -0.13 -31.48 -17.54
CA GLN A 13 0.76 -30.33 -17.77
C GLN A 13 0.58 -29.21 -16.74
N MET A 14 -0.49 -29.24 -15.94
CA MET A 14 -0.70 -28.37 -14.76
C MET A 14 0.09 -28.82 -13.52
N GLY A 15 1.14 -29.63 -13.71
CA GLY A 15 2.09 -29.98 -12.66
C GLY A 15 2.97 -28.79 -12.28
N SER A 16 2.81 -28.31 -11.04
CA SER A 16 3.73 -27.43 -10.30
C SER A 16 3.61 -25.91 -10.46
N TYR A 17 2.55 -25.38 -11.08
CA TYR A 17 2.27 -23.95 -10.95
C TYR A 17 1.59 -23.69 -9.61
N PRO A 18 2.13 -22.83 -8.73
CA PRO A 18 1.42 -22.43 -7.54
C PRO A 18 0.07 -21.83 -7.97
N LYS A 19 -1.03 -22.30 -7.35
CA LYS A 19 -2.37 -21.76 -7.62
C LYS A 19 -2.30 -20.23 -7.50
N ILE A 20 -2.82 -19.50 -8.48
CA ILE A 20 -2.74 -18.03 -8.52
C ILE A 20 -3.16 -17.37 -7.20
N TRP A 21 -4.14 -17.96 -6.51
CA TRP A 21 -4.59 -17.55 -5.18
C TRP A 21 -3.49 -17.60 -4.10
N ILE A 22 -2.64 -18.62 -4.12
CA ILE A 22 -1.51 -18.76 -3.17
C ILE A 22 -0.51 -17.63 -3.41
N LEU A 23 -0.21 -17.32 -4.67
CA LEU A 23 0.68 -16.20 -5.00
C LEU A 23 0.09 -14.86 -4.54
N MET A 24 -1.21 -14.63 -4.75
CA MET A 24 -1.90 -13.42 -4.30
C MET A 24 -1.87 -13.28 -2.77
N TRP A 25 -2.19 -14.34 -2.02
CA TRP A 25 -2.15 -14.33 -0.56
C TRP A 25 -0.74 -14.14 0.00
N PHE A 26 0.26 -14.83 -0.57
CA PHE A 26 1.66 -14.66 -0.18
C PHE A 26 2.13 -13.22 -0.40
N SER A 27 1.80 -12.65 -1.57
CA SER A 27 2.14 -11.27 -1.90
C SER A 27 1.45 -10.24 -0.99
N ALA A 28 0.19 -10.48 -0.61
CA ALA A 28 -0.54 -9.64 0.34
C ALA A 28 0.09 -9.71 1.75
N LEU A 29 0.42 -10.90 2.23
CA LEU A 29 1.08 -11.09 3.53
C LEU A 29 2.45 -10.41 3.58
N LEU A 30 3.24 -10.56 2.53
CA LEU A 30 4.56 -9.94 2.43
C LEU A 30 4.47 -8.41 2.45
N ARG A 31 3.49 -7.81 1.77
CA ARG A 31 3.23 -6.36 1.84
C ARG A 31 2.91 -5.91 3.26
N VAL A 32 1.97 -6.58 3.93
CA VAL A 32 1.59 -6.23 5.32
C VAL A 32 2.79 -6.35 6.26
N PHE A 33 3.59 -7.41 6.10
CA PHE A 33 4.82 -7.59 6.87
C PHE A 33 5.81 -6.44 6.67
N LEU A 34 6.07 -6.05 5.41
CA LEU A 34 7.00 -4.95 5.10
C LEU A 34 6.50 -3.59 5.63
N ILE A 35 5.19 -3.34 5.60
CA ILE A 35 4.61 -2.11 6.18
C ILE A 35 4.85 -2.07 7.69
N GLY A 36 4.61 -3.18 8.39
CA GLY A 36 4.86 -3.29 9.83
C GLY A 36 6.34 -3.16 10.18
N TYR A 37 7.21 -3.80 9.38
CA TYR A 37 8.66 -3.67 9.54
C TYR A 37 9.13 -2.23 9.33
N GLY A 38 8.62 -1.54 8.29
CA GLY A 38 8.91 -0.13 8.04
C GLY A 38 8.49 0.78 9.19
N GLU A 39 7.31 0.54 9.80
CA GLU A 39 6.87 1.31 10.98
C GLU A 39 7.75 1.02 12.21
N TRP A 40 8.14 -0.24 12.42
CA TRP A 40 9.07 -0.59 13.49
C TRP A 40 10.43 0.08 13.30
N GLN A 41 10.97 0.03 12.09
CA GLN A 41 12.22 0.69 11.70
C GLN A 41 12.15 2.20 11.91
N ASP A 42 11.08 2.85 11.46
CA ASP A 42 10.88 4.30 11.61
C ASP A 42 10.91 4.74 13.10
N LYS A 43 10.49 3.86 14.03
CA LYS A 43 10.46 4.13 15.47
C LYS A 43 11.76 3.80 16.21
N HIS A 44 12.56 2.86 15.71
CA HIS A 44 13.73 2.32 16.43
C HIS A 44 15.08 2.73 15.83
N MET A 45 15.11 3.24 14.59
CA MET A 45 16.34 3.63 13.91
C MET A 45 16.34 5.12 13.56
N ASP A 46 17.51 5.75 13.61
CA ASP A 46 17.71 7.15 13.18
C ASP A 46 17.45 7.34 11.69
N VAL A 47 17.64 6.29 10.88
CA VAL A 47 17.34 6.31 9.45
C VAL A 47 15.92 5.78 9.23
N HIS A 48 15.01 6.71 8.98
CA HIS A 48 13.63 6.40 8.63
C HIS A 48 13.57 5.61 7.31
N TYR A 49 12.70 4.59 7.32
CA TYR A 49 12.33 3.82 6.13
C TYR A 49 11.32 4.60 5.27
N THR A 50 10.48 5.43 5.90
CA THR A 50 9.48 6.24 5.20
C THR A 50 10.06 7.59 4.79
N ASP A 51 9.86 7.96 3.52
CA ASP A 51 10.27 9.27 2.99
C ASP A 51 9.57 10.44 3.70
N ILE A 52 10.27 11.57 3.81
CA ILE A 52 9.76 12.83 4.40
C ILE A 52 8.49 13.30 3.68
N ASP A 53 8.34 12.97 2.39
CA ASP A 53 7.14 13.27 1.61
C ASP A 53 5.86 12.75 2.28
N TYR A 54 5.94 11.59 2.95
CA TYR A 54 4.80 11.03 3.70
C TYR A 54 4.28 11.97 4.79
N LEU A 55 5.19 12.65 5.48
CA LEU A 55 4.86 13.63 6.51
C LEU A 55 4.26 14.89 5.89
N VAL A 56 4.82 15.34 4.76
CA VAL A 56 4.30 16.50 4.01
C VAL A 56 2.86 16.24 3.54
N PHE A 57 2.56 15.02 3.08
CA PHE A 57 1.20 14.62 2.72
C PHE A 57 0.27 14.57 3.91
N SER A 58 0.72 14.01 5.02
CA SER A 58 -0.07 13.89 6.26
C SER A 58 -0.40 15.27 6.84
N ASP A 59 0.55 16.20 6.78
CA ASP A 59 0.33 17.57 7.21
C ASP A 59 -0.65 18.30 6.30
N ALA A 60 -0.54 18.14 4.97
CA ALA A 60 -1.52 18.70 4.05
C ALA A 60 -2.92 18.09 4.21
N ALA A 61 -3.00 16.78 4.47
CA ALA A 61 -4.25 16.10 4.81
C ALA A 61 -4.87 16.67 6.09
N SER A 62 -4.05 17.02 7.09
CA SER A 62 -4.53 17.67 8.32
C SER A 62 -5.10 19.06 8.08
N LEU A 63 -4.52 19.82 7.13
CA LEU A 63 -5.05 21.10 6.70
C LEU A 63 -6.39 20.93 5.99
N VAL A 64 -6.51 19.94 5.09
CA VAL A 64 -7.76 19.61 4.41
C VAL A 64 -8.84 19.16 5.40
N ALA A 65 -8.48 18.33 6.38
CA ALA A 65 -9.36 17.91 7.47
C ALA A 65 -9.87 19.09 8.30
N ALA A 66 -9.05 20.12 8.49
CA ALA A 66 -9.42 21.37 9.14
C ALA A 66 -10.16 22.37 8.22
N GLY A 67 -10.54 21.97 7.00
CA GLY A 67 -11.22 22.83 6.02
C GLY A 67 -10.34 23.89 5.38
N LYS A 68 -9.01 23.78 5.51
CA LYS A 68 -8.02 24.69 4.91
C LYS A 68 -7.51 24.12 3.59
N SER A 69 -6.87 24.98 2.81
CA SER A 69 -6.19 24.55 1.58
C SER A 69 -4.98 23.65 1.91
N PRO A 70 -4.75 22.55 1.17
CA PRO A 70 -3.55 21.71 1.34
C PRO A 70 -2.26 22.48 1.04
N PHE A 71 -2.33 23.54 0.23
CA PHE A 71 -1.22 24.45 -0.05
C PHE A 71 -0.94 25.44 1.09
N GLY A 72 -1.69 25.37 2.20
CA GLY A 72 -1.35 26.12 3.42
C GLY A 72 0.03 25.73 3.98
N ARG A 73 0.55 24.57 3.57
CA ARG A 73 1.95 24.20 3.78
C ARG A 73 2.79 24.61 2.57
N SER A 74 3.78 25.47 2.80
CA SER A 74 4.68 26.00 1.76
C SER A 74 5.51 24.92 1.06
N THR A 75 5.76 23.79 1.70
CA THR A 75 6.54 22.67 1.13
C THR A 75 5.67 21.65 0.39
N TYR A 76 4.35 21.84 0.31
CA TYR A 76 3.45 20.90 -0.37
C TYR A 76 3.45 21.13 -1.89
N ARG A 77 4.06 20.20 -2.63
CA ARG A 77 4.23 20.30 -4.10
C ARG A 77 3.26 19.45 -4.92
N TYR A 78 2.45 18.63 -4.25
CA TYR A 78 1.72 17.55 -4.90
C TYR A 78 0.26 17.91 -5.18
N SER A 79 -0.45 17.06 -5.93
CA SER A 79 -1.84 17.28 -6.30
C SER A 79 -2.76 17.33 -5.06
N PRO A 80 -3.71 18.27 -4.96
CA PRO A 80 -4.65 18.36 -3.83
C PRO A 80 -5.47 17.09 -3.59
N LEU A 81 -5.78 16.34 -4.66
CA LEU A 81 -6.46 15.05 -4.58
C LEU A 81 -5.73 14.05 -3.67
N LEU A 82 -4.39 14.06 -3.67
CA LEU A 82 -3.60 13.16 -2.84
C LEU A 82 -3.78 13.48 -1.35
N ALA A 83 -3.80 14.76 -0.98
CA ALA A 83 -4.09 15.19 0.39
C ALA A 83 -5.51 14.79 0.83
N ILE A 84 -6.50 14.86 -0.08
CA ILE A 84 -7.88 14.46 0.22
C ILE A 84 -7.97 12.96 0.51
N ILE A 85 -7.32 12.11 -0.30
CA ILE A 85 -7.29 10.65 -0.11
C ILE A 85 -6.66 10.29 1.25
N LEU A 86 -5.70 11.10 1.71
CA LEU A 86 -5.00 10.92 2.97
C LEU A 86 -5.68 11.60 4.17
N VAL A 87 -6.83 12.24 4.02
CA VAL A 87 -7.61 12.79 5.16
C VAL A 87 -7.88 11.74 6.25
N PRO A 88 -8.19 10.46 5.96
CA PRO A 88 -8.37 9.48 7.03
C PRO A 88 -7.06 9.19 7.81
N ASN A 89 -5.89 9.54 7.28
CA ASN A 89 -4.61 9.40 7.97
C ASN A 89 -4.56 10.24 9.26
N THR A 90 -5.33 11.33 9.32
CA THR A 90 -5.37 12.23 10.50
C THR A 90 -6.43 11.82 11.52
N TYR A 91 -7.48 11.12 11.10
CA TYR A 91 -8.59 10.72 11.98
C TYR A 91 -8.49 9.29 12.49
N LEU A 92 -7.97 8.36 11.68
CA LEU A 92 -7.95 6.93 12.00
C LEU A 92 -6.57 6.48 12.48
N HIS A 93 -5.58 6.53 11.59
CA HIS A 93 -4.23 6.11 11.92
C HIS A 93 -3.24 6.59 10.85
N PRO A 94 -2.01 7.01 11.23
CA PRO A 94 -0.94 7.36 10.30
C PRO A 94 -0.48 6.23 9.36
N LEU A 95 -1.03 5.03 9.46
CA LEU A 95 -0.72 3.91 8.57
C LEU A 95 -1.64 3.86 7.35
N TRP A 96 -2.72 4.65 7.33
CA TRP A 96 -3.71 4.62 6.27
C TRP A 96 -3.09 4.92 4.91
N GLY A 97 -2.21 5.92 4.84
CA GLY A 97 -1.48 6.24 3.62
C GLY A 97 -0.53 5.13 3.18
N LYS A 98 0.22 4.51 4.10
CA LYS A 98 1.13 3.40 3.79
C LYS A 98 0.39 2.20 3.19
N LEU A 99 -0.81 1.90 3.71
CA LEU A 99 -1.66 0.83 3.18
C LEU A 99 -2.14 1.14 1.76
N ILE A 100 -2.60 2.36 1.49
CA ILE A 100 -3.03 2.78 0.15
C ILE A 100 -1.87 2.66 -0.85
N PHE A 101 -0.69 3.18 -0.52
CA PHE A 101 0.47 3.11 -1.40
C PHE A 101 0.98 1.69 -1.65
N SER A 102 0.83 0.79 -0.68
CA SER A 102 1.24 -0.61 -0.83
C SER A 102 0.18 -1.49 -1.53
N SER A 103 -1.07 -1.03 -1.63
CA SER A 103 -2.19 -1.82 -2.17
C SER A 103 -2.27 -1.92 -3.70
N ALA A 104 -1.45 -1.16 -4.43
CA ALA A 104 -1.33 -1.23 -5.89
C ALA A 104 -0.44 -2.40 -6.37
#